data_AF-A0A9E3NA99-F1
#
_entry.id   AF-A0A9E3NA99-F1
#
_cell.length_a   1.000
_cell.length_b   1.000
_cell.length_c   1.000
_cell.angle_alpha   90.00
_cell.angle_beta   90.00
_cell.angle_gamma   90.00
#
_symmetry.space_group_name_H-M   'P 1'
#
loop_
_entity.id
_entity.type
_entity.pdbx_description
1 polymer ?
#
loop_
_entity_poly.entity_id
_entity_poly.type
_entity_poly.pdbx_seq_one_letter_code
_entity_poly.pdbx_strand_id
1 'polypeptide(L)'
;GRVLQMSYGQVDRLAKLVPNHPTDPWTLDRALNGVPELAKEYKGEEAVRRLFDLAMRLEGFPRHSSTHAAGVVIGDRRLDALVPLYRDPRSDMPVTQFDMKYVEGAGLVKFDFLGLKTLSVLQKALQFLSAQGIEVDLDTLAWDDPEVYALLQRGDTVGVFQLESEGMRRTLAAVRPTCFEDIIALVSLYRPGPMDNIPSFGARKNGREEIAYPHMLLEPILKETYGIFVYQEQVMQAAQILAGYSLGEADLLRRAMGKKIQAEMDAQRQRFVTGCAEKDISAAKANELFDLIDKFAGYGFNKSHAAAYALVAYHTAWLKAHHKPEFYAASMCYDMAQTDKLAIFIDDMRRMGLECLGPCINHSEAEFSVENGGV
;
A
#
# COMPACT_ATOMS: atom_id res chain seq x y z
N GLY A 1 -33.35 -2.40 1.32
CA GLY A 1 -33.67 -3.02 0.03
C GLY A 1 -34.48 -4.29 0.23
N ARG A 2 -33.83 -5.40 0.62
CA ARG A 2 -34.46 -6.73 0.76
C ARG A 2 -35.72 -6.73 1.66
N VAL A 3 -35.66 -6.12 2.84
CA VAL A 3 -36.81 -6.03 3.77
C VAL A 3 -37.99 -5.27 3.17
N LEU A 4 -37.72 -4.29 2.30
CA LEU A 4 -38.73 -3.51 1.59
C LEU A 4 -39.21 -4.19 0.29
N GLN A 5 -38.77 -5.44 0.03
CA GLN A 5 -39.11 -6.22 -1.16
C GLN A 5 -38.79 -5.53 -2.50
N MET A 6 -37.80 -4.64 -2.51
CA MET A 6 -37.31 -4.01 -3.74
C MET A 6 -36.50 -5.02 -4.57
N SER A 7 -36.58 -4.89 -5.90
CA SER A 7 -35.83 -5.77 -6.81
C SER A 7 -34.31 -5.62 -6.64
N TYR A 8 -33.57 -6.71 -6.84
CA TYR A 8 -32.10 -6.70 -6.70
C TYR A 8 -31.45 -5.68 -7.65
N GLY A 9 -31.87 -5.66 -8.92
CA GLY A 9 -31.31 -4.74 -9.92
C GLY A 9 -31.53 -3.26 -9.58
N GLN A 10 -32.68 -2.90 -9.01
CA GLN A 10 -32.93 -1.53 -8.55
C GLN A 10 -32.01 -1.16 -7.38
N VAL A 11 -31.87 -2.05 -6.39
CA VAL A 11 -31.01 -1.82 -5.23
C VAL A 11 -29.52 -1.76 -5.62
N ASP A 12 -29.07 -2.65 -6.50
CA ASP A 12 -27.69 -2.69 -7.00
C ASP A 12 -27.35 -1.40 -7.77
N ARG A 13 -28.26 -0.93 -8.64
CA ARG A 13 -28.11 0.35 -9.34
C ARG A 13 -27.95 1.52 -8.36
N LEU A 14 -28.83 1.62 -7.35
CA LEU A 14 -28.78 2.69 -6.35
C LEU A 14 -27.52 2.61 -5.49
N ALA A 15 -27.08 1.41 -5.11
CA ALA A 15 -25.86 1.21 -4.33
C ALA A 15 -24.61 1.67 -5.09
N LYS A 16 -24.54 1.43 -6.40
CA LYS A 16 -23.43 1.87 -7.26
C LYS A 16 -23.31 3.38 -7.43
N LEU A 17 -24.39 4.13 -7.15
CA LEU A 17 -24.35 5.60 -7.14
C LEU A 17 -23.71 6.18 -5.88
N VAL A 18 -23.59 5.39 -4.81
CA VAL A 18 -22.92 5.84 -3.58
C VAL A 18 -21.40 5.74 -3.79
N PRO A 19 -20.66 6.87 -3.71
CA PRO A 19 -19.22 6.84 -3.91
C PRO A 19 -18.53 5.98 -2.85
N ASN A 20 -17.73 5.02 -3.30
CA ASN A 20 -16.98 4.13 -2.42
C ASN A 20 -15.48 4.44 -2.55
N HIS A 21 -15.01 5.43 -1.79
CA HIS A 21 -13.60 5.74 -1.68
C HIS A 21 -13.05 5.15 -0.37
N PRO A 22 -12.14 4.16 -0.39
CA PRO A 22 -11.70 3.47 0.83
C PRO A 22 -11.10 4.39 1.91
N THR A 23 -10.45 5.48 1.50
CA THR A 23 -9.85 6.46 2.41
C THR A 23 -10.79 7.62 2.77
N ASP A 24 -11.94 7.72 2.11
CA ASP A 24 -12.97 8.74 2.36
C ASP A 24 -14.35 8.10 2.15
N PRO A 25 -14.81 7.22 3.05
CA PRO A 25 -16.12 6.60 2.91
C PRO A 25 -17.20 7.68 3.06
N TRP A 26 -18.09 7.78 2.06
CA TRP A 26 -19.17 8.76 2.10
C TRP A 26 -20.34 8.20 2.92
N THR A 27 -20.86 9.03 3.82
CA THR A 27 -22.16 8.75 4.45
C THR A 27 -23.29 8.86 3.44
N LEU A 28 -24.41 8.20 3.69
CA LEU A 28 -25.59 8.28 2.81
C LEU A 28 -26.11 9.72 2.68
N ASP A 29 -26.07 10.50 3.76
CA ASP A 29 -26.43 11.94 3.72
C ASP A 29 -25.50 12.72 2.78
N ARG A 30 -24.18 12.52 2.90
CA ARG A 30 -23.19 13.16 2.02
C ARG A 30 -23.40 12.73 0.57
N ALA A 31 -23.69 11.46 0.32
CA ALA A 31 -23.96 10.95 -1.03
C ALA A 31 -25.21 11.58 -1.64
N LEU A 32 -26.29 11.74 -0.87
CA LEU A 32 -27.51 12.43 -1.34
C LEU A 32 -27.27 13.91 -1.67
N ASN A 33 -26.38 14.57 -0.93
CA ASN A 33 -26.04 15.97 -1.18
C ASN A 33 -25.01 16.14 -2.32
N GLY A 34 -24.14 15.15 -2.53
CA GLY A 34 -23.02 15.23 -3.46
C GLY A 34 -23.24 14.55 -4.81
N VAL A 35 -24.22 13.65 -4.95
CA VAL A 35 -24.50 12.90 -6.19
C VAL A 35 -25.88 13.30 -6.76
N PRO A 36 -25.93 14.17 -7.79
CA PRO A 36 -27.20 14.68 -8.32
C PRO A 36 -28.18 13.60 -8.81
N GLU A 37 -27.65 12.52 -9.40
CA GLU A 37 -28.45 11.39 -9.87
C GLU A 37 -29.14 10.68 -8.71
N LEU A 38 -28.41 10.45 -7.61
CA LEU A 38 -28.95 9.82 -6.42
C LEU A 38 -30.00 10.72 -5.74
N ALA A 39 -29.75 12.02 -5.67
CA ALA A 39 -30.71 13.00 -5.17
C ALA A 39 -32.01 13.02 -5.99
N LYS A 40 -31.90 12.86 -7.31
CA LYS A 40 -33.05 12.80 -8.22
C LYS A 40 -33.88 11.55 -7.98
N GLU A 41 -33.26 10.38 -7.89
CA GLU A 41 -33.95 9.11 -7.58
C GLU A 41 -34.65 9.19 -6.21
N TYR A 42 -33.95 9.74 -5.21
CA TYR A 42 -34.49 9.94 -3.86
C TYR A 42 -35.73 10.85 -3.83
N LYS A 43 -35.75 11.93 -4.63
CA LYS A 43 -36.90 12.84 -4.73
C LYS A 43 -38.01 12.31 -5.63
N GLY A 44 -37.66 11.52 -6.63
CA GLY A 44 -38.56 11.07 -7.68
C GLY A 44 -39.38 9.82 -7.33
N GLU A 45 -38.87 8.95 -6.47
CA GLU A 45 -39.52 7.67 -6.15
C GLU A 45 -39.69 7.48 -4.64
N GLU A 46 -40.94 7.36 -4.17
CA GLU A 46 -41.26 7.23 -2.74
C GLU A 46 -40.63 5.97 -2.11
N ALA A 47 -40.56 4.87 -2.86
CA ALA A 47 -39.92 3.63 -2.41
C ALA A 47 -38.42 3.83 -2.14
N VAL A 48 -37.74 4.61 -2.99
CA VAL A 48 -36.32 4.97 -2.83
C VAL A 48 -36.13 5.92 -1.66
N ARG A 49 -37.00 6.93 -1.52
CA ARG A 49 -36.99 7.82 -0.35
C ARG A 49 -37.06 7.02 0.96
N ARG A 50 -38.07 6.14 1.07
CA ARG A 50 -38.27 5.28 2.23
C ARG A 50 -37.07 4.35 2.49
N LEU A 51 -36.44 3.83 1.43
CA LEU A 51 -35.22 3.03 1.54
C LEU A 51 -34.10 3.82 2.21
N PHE A 52 -33.80 5.01 1.71
CA PHE A 52 -32.69 5.84 2.20
C PHE A 52 -32.96 6.41 3.59
N ASP A 53 -34.19 6.84 3.89
CA ASP A 53 -34.58 7.30 5.23
C ASP A 53 -34.32 6.24 6.31
N LEU A 54 -34.66 4.99 6.01
CA LEU A 54 -34.41 3.87 6.92
C LEU A 54 -32.92 3.50 6.96
N ALA A 55 -32.25 3.51 5.81
CA ALA A 55 -30.82 3.19 5.73
C ALA A 55 -29.96 4.19 6.51
N MET A 56 -30.24 5.50 6.42
CA MET A 56 -29.54 6.55 7.17
C MET A 56 -29.69 6.36 8.69
N ARG A 57 -30.83 5.87 9.17
CA ARG A 57 -31.03 5.55 10.60
C ARG A 57 -30.27 4.31 11.06
N LEU A 58 -29.90 3.44 10.14
CA LEU A 58 -29.18 2.19 10.42
C LEU A 58 -27.68 2.29 10.08
N GLU A 59 -27.25 3.40 9.47
CA GLU A 59 -25.86 3.67 9.15
C GLU A 59 -25.04 3.80 10.44
N GLY A 60 -23.86 3.18 10.46
CA GLY A 60 -22.96 3.18 11.63
C GLY A 60 -23.27 2.12 12.69
N PHE A 61 -24.37 1.36 12.57
CA PHE A 61 -24.65 0.27 13.50
C PHE A 61 -23.76 -0.95 13.24
N PRO A 62 -23.23 -1.61 14.30
CA PRO A 62 -22.50 -2.87 14.16
C PRO A 62 -23.39 -3.97 13.58
N ARG A 63 -22.84 -4.79 12.69
CA ARG A 63 -23.58 -5.87 12.02
C ARG A 63 -23.44 -7.23 12.71
N HIS A 64 -22.20 -7.62 13.01
CA HIS A 64 -21.85 -8.85 13.70
C HIS A 64 -20.46 -8.73 14.31
N SER A 65 -20.15 -9.54 15.31
CA SER A 65 -18.78 -9.74 15.79
C SER A 65 -18.02 -10.59 14.77
N SER A 66 -16.81 -10.18 14.40
CA SER A 66 -15.91 -10.96 13.55
C SER A 66 -14.49 -10.89 14.08
N THR A 67 -13.75 -11.98 13.94
CA THR A 67 -12.33 -12.03 14.29
C THR A 67 -11.51 -11.13 13.37
N HIS A 68 -10.60 -10.33 13.95
CA HIS A 68 -9.65 -9.55 13.17
C HIS A 68 -8.70 -10.50 12.42
N ALA A 69 -8.57 -10.31 11.10
CA ALA A 69 -7.85 -11.27 10.23
C ALA A 69 -6.39 -11.51 10.62
N ALA A 70 -5.76 -10.56 11.33
CA ALA A 70 -4.36 -10.66 11.76
C ALA A 70 -4.15 -10.54 13.27
N GLY A 71 -5.18 -10.14 14.03
CA GLY A 71 -4.98 -9.62 15.38
C GLY A 71 -4.90 -10.73 16.41
N VAL A 72 -3.76 -10.88 17.06
CA VAL A 72 -3.54 -11.80 18.20
C VAL A 72 -3.13 -11.00 19.42
N VAL A 73 -3.67 -11.34 20.57
CA VAL A 73 -3.38 -10.66 21.84
C VAL A 73 -2.73 -11.61 22.81
N ILE A 74 -1.72 -11.12 23.53
CA ILE A 74 -0.99 -11.86 24.55
C ILE A 74 -1.07 -11.07 25.86
N GLY A 75 -1.63 -11.70 26.89
CA GLY A 75 -1.69 -11.15 28.24
C GLY A 75 -0.60 -11.74 29.13
N ASP A 76 -0.24 -11.01 30.18
CA ASP A 76 0.69 -11.46 31.23
C ASP A 76 0.04 -12.44 32.24
N ARG A 77 -1.29 -12.58 32.17
CA ARG A 77 -2.13 -13.43 33.01
C ARG A 77 -3.32 -13.93 32.20
N ARG A 78 -4.21 -14.69 32.84
CA ARG A 78 -5.41 -15.22 32.17
C ARG A 78 -6.26 -14.10 31.57
N LEU A 79 -6.61 -14.24 30.30
CA LEU A 79 -7.32 -13.19 29.55
C LEU A 79 -8.72 -12.92 30.10
N ASP A 80 -9.40 -13.93 30.64
CA ASP A 80 -10.74 -13.81 31.25
C ASP A 80 -10.74 -12.94 32.52
N ALA A 81 -9.58 -12.70 33.12
CA ALA A 81 -9.43 -11.76 34.23
C ALA A 81 -9.19 -10.30 33.77
N LEU A 82 -8.89 -10.08 32.49
CA LEU A 82 -8.56 -8.77 31.92
C LEU A 82 -9.65 -8.27 30.96
N VAL A 83 -10.15 -9.16 30.09
CA VAL A 83 -11.08 -8.82 29.02
C VAL A 83 -12.17 -9.90 28.88
N PRO A 84 -13.41 -9.51 28.55
CA PRO A 84 -14.45 -10.48 28.20
C PRO A 84 -14.08 -11.20 26.90
N LEU A 85 -14.29 -12.52 26.88
CA LEU A 85 -14.00 -13.37 25.73
C LEU A 85 -15.29 -13.79 25.02
N TYR A 86 -15.18 -14.02 23.72
CA TYR A 86 -16.19 -14.58 22.84
C TYR A 86 -15.58 -15.77 22.11
N ARG A 87 -16.39 -16.78 21.81
CA ARG A 87 -15.97 -17.91 20.97
C ARG A 87 -16.83 -17.92 19.72
N ASP A 88 -16.21 -17.67 18.57
CA ASP A 88 -16.88 -17.85 17.29
C ASP A 88 -17.13 -19.36 17.08
N PRO A 89 -18.36 -19.80 16.77
CA PRO A 89 -18.64 -21.21 16.47
C PRO A 89 -17.81 -21.80 15.33
N ARG A 90 -17.24 -20.96 14.47
CA ARG A 90 -16.39 -21.34 13.34
C ARG A 90 -14.89 -21.35 13.66
N SER A 91 -14.51 -21.00 14.89
CA SER A 91 -13.11 -20.91 15.31
C SER A 91 -12.88 -21.68 16.60
N ASP A 92 -11.77 -22.41 16.66
CA ASP A 92 -11.33 -23.06 17.88
C ASP A 92 -10.68 -22.09 18.87
N MET A 93 -10.18 -20.95 18.39
CA MET A 93 -9.55 -19.93 19.24
C MET A 93 -10.56 -18.94 19.81
N PRO A 94 -10.51 -18.64 21.12
CA PRO A 94 -11.30 -17.57 21.71
C PRO A 94 -10.81 -16.21 21.21
N VAL A 95 -11.72 -15.26 21.12
CA VAL A 95 -11.43 -13.87 20.74
C VAL A 95 -11.85 -12.92 21.85
N THR A 96 -11.18 -11.78 21.96
CA THR A 96 -11.61 -10.71 22.86
C THR A 96 -12.87 -10.02 22.33
N GLN A 97 -13.79 -9.63 23.22
CA GLN A 97 -14.95 -8.80 22.85
C GLN A 97 -14.58 -7.32 22.70
N PHE A 98 -13.39 -6.91 23.15
CA PHE A 98 -12.89 -5.56 22.94
C PHE A 98 -12.37 -5.40 21.52
N ASP A 99 -12.62 -4.24 20.92
CA ASP A 99 -12.02 -3.88 19.64
C ASP A 99 -10.55 -3.45 19.80
N MET A 100 -9.89 -3.20 18.68
CA MET A 100 -8.47 -2.81 18.62
C MET A 100 -8.11 -1.65 19.57
N LYS A 101 -9.00 -0.67 19.76
CA LYS A 101 -8.69 0.53 20.55
C LYS A 101 -8.66 0.25 22.05
N TYR A 102 -9.49 -0.67 22.51
CA TYR A 102 -9.65 -0.94 23.94
C TYR A 102 -8.73 -2.06 24.44
N VAL A 103 -8.29 -2.96 23.55
CA VAL A 103 -7.39 -4.07 23.89
C VAL A 103 -6.04 -3.59 24.43
N GLU A 104 -5.39 -2.63 23.75
CA GLU A 104 -4.09 -2.11 24.20
C GLU A 104 -4.22 -1.35 25.53
N GLY A 105 -5.28 -0.56 25.69
CA GLY A 105 -5.59 0.14 26.94
C GLY A 105 -5.90 -0.80 28.11
N ALA A 106 -6.34 -2.02 27.84
CA ALA A 106 -6.57 -3.06 28.84
C ALA A 106 -5.27 -3.78 29.28
N GLY A 107 -4.10 -3.36 28.78
CA GLY A 107 -2.80 -3.92 29.17
C GLY A 107 -2.40 -5.18 28.41
N LEU A 108 -3.05 -5.48 27.28
CA LEU A 108 -2.70 -6.59 26.42
C LEU A 108 -1.68 -6.17 25.36
N VAL A 109 -0.71 -7.03 25.08
CA VAL A 109 0.22 -6.84 23.97
C VAL A 109 -0.42 -7.40 22.70
N LYS A 110 -0.54 -6.57 21.67
CA LYS A 110 -1.12 -6.93 20.38
C LYS A 110 -0.02 -7.26 19.37
N PHE A 111 -0.19 -8.36 18.64
CA PHE A 111 0.58 -8.74 17.48
C PHE A 111 -0.35 -8.84 16.27
N ASP A 112 0.12 -8.40 15.11
CA ASP A 112 -0.59 -8.60 13.84
C ASP A 112 0.16 -9.63 12.99
N PHE A 113 -0.45 -10.80 12.80
CA PHE A 113 0.02 -11.87 11.92
C PHE A 113 -0.75 -11.83 10.61
N LEU A 114 -0.21 -11.13 9.61
CA LEU A 114 -0.85 -11.01 8.30
C LEU A 114 -0.45 -12.21 7.43
N GLY A 115 -1.44 -12.92 6.89
CA GLY A 115 -1.22 -13.92 5.84
C GLY A 115 -0.95 -13.23 4.50
N LEU A 116 0.31 -12.91 4.21
CA LEU A 116 0.70 -12.31 2.94
C LEU A 116 0.91 -13.39 1.87
N LYS A 117 -0.07 -13.54 0.97
CA LYS A 117 -0.05 -14.53 -0.12
C LYS A 117 1.24 -14.55 -0.93
N THR A 118 1.84 -13.38 -1.15
CA THR A 118 3.10 -13.24 -1.89
C THR A 118 4.25 -14.03 -1.27
N LEU A 119 4.35 -14.09 0.06
CA LEU A 119 5.39 -14.89 0.72
C LEU A 119 5.17 -16.39 0.46
N SER A 120 3.92 -16.83 0.43
CA SER A 120 3.56 -18.20 0.07
C SER A 120 3.91 -18.52 -1.39
N VAL A 121 3.72 -17.57 -2.31
CA VAL A 121 4.15 -17.67 -3.72
C VAL A 121 5.68 -17.81 -3.81
N LEU A 122 6.43 -16.93 -3.13
CA LEU A 122 7.90 -17.00 -3.08
C LEU A 122 8.35 -18.38 -2.57
N GLN A 123 7.81 -18.82 -1.44
CA GLN A 123 8.15 -20.11 -0.85
C GLN A 123 7.85 -21.29 -1.79
N LYS A 124 6.69 -21.28 -2.47
CA LYS A 124 6.32 -22.33 -3.43
C LYS A 124 7.25 -22.34 -4.64
N ALA A 125 7.65 -21.18 -5.14
CA ALA A 125 8.63 -21.10 -6.23
C ALA A 125 10.00 -21.66 -5.80
N LEU A 126 10.46 -21.35 -4.58
CA LEU A 126 11.68 -21.95 -4.03
C LEU A 126 11.58 -23.47 -3.88
N GLN A 127 10.41 -24.00 -3.51
CA GLN A 127 10.18 -25.45 -3.46
C GLN A 127 10.30 -26.10 -4.84
N PHE A 128 9.81 -25.46 -5.90
CA PHE A 128 9.99 -25.95 -7.27
C PHE A 128 11.46 -25.93 -7.70
N LEU A 129 12.21 -24.90 -7.31
CA LEU A 129 13.65 -24.82 -7.58
C LEU A 129 14.45 -25.88 -6.82
N SER A 130 14.16 -26.07 -5.54
CA SER A 130 14.82 -27.08 -4.71
C SER A 130 14.55 -28.51 -5.22
N ALA A 131 13.35 -28.78 -5.73
CA ALA A 131 13.04 -30.06 -6.40
C ALA A 131 13.89 -30.32 -7.66
N GLN A 132 14.43 -29.28 -8.29
CA GLN A 132 15.37 -29.34 -9.41
C GLN A 132 16.84 -29.33 -8.96
N GLY A 133 17.10 -29.33 -7.65
CA GLY A 133 18.44 -29.23 -7.08
C GLY A 133 19.03 -27.82 -7.08
N ILE A 134 18.19 -26.79 -7.28
CA ILE A 134 18.59 -25.38 -7.25
C ILE A 134 18.21 -24.79 -5.89
N GLU A 135 19.20 -24.51 -5.06
CA GLU A 135 19.01 -23.84 -3.77
C GLU A 135 19.20 -22.34 -3.92
N VAL A 136 18.19 -21.55 -3.53
CA VAL A 136 18.21 -20.09 -3.58
C VAL A 136 17.88 -19.54 -2.20
N ASP A 137 18.76 -18.70 -1.68
CA ASP A 137 18.53 -17.92 -0.47
C ASP A 137 18.23 -16.46 -0.83
N LEU A 138 16.95 -16.09 -0.75
CA LEU A 138 16.47 -14.75 -1.08
C LEU A 138 17.10 -13.66 -0.20
N ASP A 139 17.45 -13.98 1.06
CA ASP A 139 17.98 -12.99 2.01
C ASP A 139 19.42 -12.56 1.67
N THR A 140 20.10 -13.34 0.83
CA THR A 140 21.49 -13.08 0.40
C THR A 140 21.59 -12.43 -0.98
N LEU A 141 20.46 -12.23 -1.67
CA LEU A 141 20.46 -11.64 -3.00
C LEU A 141 20.95 -10.19 -2.97
N ALA A 142 21.86 -9.87 -3.89
CA ALA A 142 22.24 -8.49 -4.14
C ALA A 142 21.07 -7.73 -4.80
N TRP A 143 21.01 -6.41 -4.59
CA TRP A 143 19.92 -5.56 -5.10
C TRP A 143 20.31 -4.77 -6.36
N ASP A 144 21.33 -5.19 -7.08
CA ASP A 144 21.89 -4.51 -8.27
C ASP A 144 21.77 -5.34 -9.56
N ASP A 145 20.98 -6.43 -9.53
CA ASP A 145 20.79 -7.32 -10.68
C ASP A 145 20.21 -6.59 -11.93
N PRO A 146 20.97 -6.50 -13.03
CA PRO A 146 20.56 -5.77 -14.22
C PRO A 146 19.35 -6.39 -14.94
N GLU A 147 19.14 -7.70 -14.84
CA GLU A 147 18.00 -8.37 -15.49
C GLU A 147 16.68 -8.03 -14.80
N VAL A 148 16.71 -7.88 -13.47
CA VAL A 148 15.57 -7.42 -12.68
C VAL A 148 15.19 -6.00 -13.10
N TYR A 149 16.16 -5.08 -13.13
CA TYR A 149 15.88 -3.71 -13.55
C TYR A 149 15.45 -3.63 -15.01
N ALA A 150 16.00 -4.46 -15.91
CA ALA A 150 15.54 -4.52 -17.30
C ALA A 150 14.07 -4.95 -17.39
N LEU A 151 13.64 -5.93 -16.59
CA LEU A 151 12.23 -6.36 -16.48
C LEU A 151 11.33 -5.22 -15.98
N LEU A 152 11.74 -4.54 -14.91
CA LEU A 152 11.00 -3.40 -14.36
C LEU A 152 10.90 -2.24 -15.37
N GLN A 153 11.99 -1.92 -16.07
CA GLN A 153 12.03 -0.85 -17.08
C GLN A 153 11.15 -1.11 -18.30
N ARG A 154 10.84 -2.38 -18.62
CA ARG A 154 9.87 -2.73 -19.67
C ARG A 154 8.43 -2.69 -19.17
N GLY A 155 8.22 -2.67 -17.86
CA GLY A 155 6.90 -2.77 -17.25
C GLY A 155 6.34 -4.21 -17.27
N ASP A 156 7.21 -5.22 -17.40
CA ASP A 156 6.83 -6.64 -17.48
C ASP A 156 6.51 -7.23 -16.09
N THR A 157 5.72 -6.52 -15.28
CA THR A 157 5.54 -6.78 -13.84
C THR A 157 4.22 -7.45 -13.46
N VAL A 158 3.57 -8.15 -14.40
CA VAL A 158 2.42 -9.01 -14.05
C VAL A 158 2.87 -10.05 -13.00
N GLY A 159 2.14 -10.13 -11.88
CA GLY A 159 2.46 -10.99 -10.74
C GLY A 159 3.58 -10.47 -9.82
N VAL A 160 4.30 -9.41 -10.20
CA VAL A 160 5.33 -8.80 -9.34
C VAL A 160 4.63 -7.96 -8.28
N PHE A 161 4.95 -8.24 -7.02
CA PHE A 161 4.24 -7.68 -5.87
C PHE A 161 4.27 -6.16 -5.85
N GLN A 162 3.12 -5.53 -5.55
CA GLN A 162 2.86 -4.08 -5.58
C GLN A 162 3.03 -3.37 -6.93
N LEU A 163 3.60 -4.02 -7.94
CA LEU A 163 4.00 -3.42 -9.21
C LEU A 163 3.15 -3.86 -10.41
N GLU A 164 2.04 -4.58 -10.18
CA GLU A 164 1.25 -5.25 -11.22
C GLU A 164 0.24 -4.35 -11.96
N SER A 165 -0.24 -3.28 -11.32
CA SER A 165 -1.32 -2.46 -11.89
C SER A 165 -0.90 -1.83 -13.22
N GLU A 166 -1.83 -1.67 -14.16
CA GLU A 166 -1.53 -1.12 -15.49
C GLU A 166 -0.90 0.28 -15.43
N GLY A 167 -1.40 1.15 -14.55
CA GLY A 167 -0.81 2.47 -14.40
C GLY A 167 0.57 2.43 -13.74
N MET A 168 0.81 1.54 -12.78
CA MET A 168 2.14 1.34 -12.20
C MET A 168 3.14 0.81 -13.24
N ARG A 169 2.71 -0.12 -14.10
CA ARG A 169 3.52 -0.62 -15.23
C ARG A 169 3.96 0.49 -16.17
N ARG A 170 3.03 1.39 -16.54
CA ARG A 170 3.33 2.57 -17.35
C ARG A 170 4.30 3.52 -16.63
N THR A 171 4.12 3.72 -15.33
CA THR A 171 5.03 4.52 -14.50
C THR A 171 6.44 3.93 -14.49
N LEU A 172 6.59 2.62 -14.30
CA LEU A 172 7.88 1.94 -14.32
C LEU A 172 8.58 2.11 -15.67
N ALA A 173 7.85 1.94 -16.79
CA ALA A 173 8.40 2.13 -18.13
C ALA A 173 8.83 3.58 -18.40
N ALA A 174 8.13 4.56 -17.82
CA ALA A 174 8.44 5.99 -17.97
C ALA A 174 9.63 6.43 -17.10
N VAL A 175 9.65 6.02 -15.84
CA VAL A 175 10.70 6.39 -14.85
C VAL A 175 11.98 5.61 -15.08
N ARG A 176 11.86 4.35 -15.53
CA ARG A 176 12.96 3.42 -15.80
C ARG A 176 13.85 3.20 -14.56
N PRO A 177 13.39 2.49 -13.52
CA PRO A 177 14.17 2.27 -12.29
C PRO A 177 15.51 1.58 -12.58
N THR A 178 16.55 1.97 -11.84
CA THR A 178 17.94 1.50 -12.01
C THR A 178 18.60 1.06 -10.71
N CYS A 179 18.02 1.36 -9.56
CA CYS A 179 18.49 0.91 -8.25
C CYS A 179 17.31 0.61 -7.32
N PHE A 180 17.61 0.07 -6.14
CA PHE A 180 16.59 -0.40 -5.20
C PHE A 180 15.76 0.76 -4.65
N GLU A 181 16.41 1.90 -4.40
CA GLU A 181 15.76 3.13 -3.92
C GLU A 181 14.69 3.64 -4.88
N ASP A 182 14.82 3.40 -6.19
CA ASP A 182 13.78 3.75 -7.16
C ASP A 182 12.50 2.95 -6.92
N ILE A 183 12.62 1.66 -6.56
CA ILE A 183 11.46 0.80 -6.26
C ILE A 183 10.74 1.34 -5.02
N ILE A 184 11.50 1.68 -3.98
CA ILE A 184 10.98 2.28 -2.74
C ILE A 184 10.23 3.58 -3.05
N ALA A 185 10.82 4.46 -3.87
CA ALA A 185 10.25 5.75 -4.22
C ALA A 185 8.97 5.59 -5.06
N LEU A 186 8.97 4.69 -6.04
CA LEU A 186 7.81 4.45 -6.92
C LEU A 186 6.61 3.91 -6.15
N VAL A 187 6.81 2.93 -5.26
CA VAL A 187 5.76 2.43 -4.36
C VAL A 187 5.23 3.56 -3.48
N SER A 188 6.11 4.46 -3.01
CA SER A 188 5.74 5.58 -2.15
C SER A 188 5.04 6.71 -2.89
N LEU A 189 5.32 6.93 -4.17
CA LEU A 189 4.77 8.02 -4.97
C LEU A 189 3.47 7.66 -5.70
N TYR A 190 3.26 6.38 -6.02
CA TYR A 190 2.11 5.94 -6.82
C TYR A 190 0.82 5.84 -6.00
N ARG A 191 0.32 7.00 -5.58
CA ARG A 191 -0.94 7.19 -4.85
C ARG A 191 -1.54 8.56 -5.14
N PRO A 192 -2.86 8.75 -4.93
CA PRO A 192 -3.52 10.03 -5.17
C PRO A 192 -2.84 11.18 -4.40
N GLY A 193 -2.50 12.26 -5.10
CA GLY A 193 -1.72 13.40 -4.59
C GLY A 193 -0.25 13.33 -5.00
N PRO A 194 0.58 12.46 -4.40
CA PRO A 194 2.01 12.34 -4.74
C PRO A 194 2.30 11.90 -6.17
N MET A 195 1.35 11.24 -6.84
CA MET A 195 1.54 10.77 -8.21
C MET A 195 1.86 11.89 -9.21
N ASP A 196 1.43 13.13 -8.92
CA ASP A 196 1.73 14.31 -9.74
C ASP A 196 3.23 14.62 -9.79
N ASN A 197 4.01 14.14 -8.82
CA ASN A 197 5.46 14.31 -8.78
C ASN A 197 6.21 13.26 -9.61
N ILE A 198 5.56 12.14 -10.00
CA ILE A 198 6.20 11.04 -10.73
C ILE A 198 6.83 11.50 -12.06
N PRO A 199 6.18 12.34 -12.88
CA PRO A 199 6.79 12.84 -14.11
C PRO A 199 8.11 13.62 -13.86
N SER A 200 8.14 14.50 -12.86
CA SER A 200 9.36 15.25 -12.51
C SER A 200 10.42 14.34 -11.89
N PHE A 201 10.03 13.39 -11.04
CA PHE A 201 10.92 12.35 -10.51
C PHE A 201 11.62 11.59 -11.64
N GLY A 202 10.85 11.11 -12.63
CA GLY A 202 11.37 10.42 -13.81
C GLY A 202 12.21 11.33 -14.71
N ALA A 203 11.83 12.59 -14.90
CA ALA A 203 12.59 13.54 -15.72
C ALA A 203 13.97 13.85 -15.10
N ARG A 204 14.02 14.15 -13.80
CA ARG A 204 15.26 14.41 -13.06
C ARG A 204 16.17 13.20 -13.00
N LYS A 205 15.60 12.03 -12.70
CA LYS A 205 16.32 10.75 -12.72
C LYS A 205 17.01 10.49 -14.05
N ASN A 206 16.30 10.75 -15.16
CA ASN A 206 16.79 10.50 -16.51
C ASN A 206 17.56 11.68 -17.11
N GLY A 207 17.94 12.68 -16.31
CA GLY A 207 18.72 13.84 -16.76
C GLY A 207 18.01 14.76 -17.76
N ARG A 208 16.67 14.70 -17.82
CA ARG A 208 15.82 15.55 -18.68
C ARG A 208 15.37 16.84 -17.99
N GLU A 209 15.52 16.90 -16.67
CA GLU A 209 15.26 18.06 -15.82
C GLU A 209 16.43 18.18 -14.82
N GLU A 210 16.86 19.40 -14.50
CA GLU A 210 17.90 19.60 -13.48
C GLU A 210 17.37 19.26 -12.08
N ILE A 211 18.23 18.67 -11.25
CA ILE A 211 17.89 18.39 -9.85
C ILE A 211 18.00 19.69 -9.06
N ALA A 212 16.85 20.27 -8.73
CA ALA A 212 16.76 21.43 -7.86
C ALA A 212 16.53 20.99 -6.40
N TYR A 213 17.40 21.47 -5.49
CA TYR A 213 17.23 21.31 -4.05
C TYR A 213 16.65 22.60 -3.44
N PRO A 214 15.69 22.53 -2.52
CA PRO A 214 15.14 23.72 -1.86
C PRO A 214 16.18 24.51 -1.06
N HIS A 215 17.19 23.82 -0.56
CA HIS A 215 18.35 24.38 0.14
C HIS A 215 19.54 23.42 0.02
N MET A 216 20.77 23.93 -0.05
CA MET A 216 21.98 23.10 -0.20
C MET A 216 22.15 22.08 0.93
N LEU A 217 21.78 22.45 2.16
CA LEU A 217 21.82 21.54 3.31
C LEU A 217 20.90 20.32 3.17
N LEU A 218 19.90 20.37 2.28
CA LEU A 218 18.97 19.26 2.05
C LEU A 218 19.44 18.29 0.95
N GLU A 219 20.50 18.62 0.22
CA GLU A 219 21.04 17.75 -0.82
C GLU A 219 21.32 16.33 -0.31
N PRO A 220 21.99 16.10 0.84
CA PRO A 220 22.32 14.75 1.28
C PRO A 220 21.11 13.84 1.52
N ILE A 221 19.96 14.40 1.90
CA ILE A 221 18.74 13.62 2.22
C ILE A 221 17.78 13.51 1.04
N LEU A 222 17.82 14.46 0.10
CA LEU A 222 16.95 14.49 -1.08
C LEU A 222 17.62 13.95 -2.34
N LYS A 223 18.94 13.72 -2.34
CA LYS A 223 19.67 13.18 -3.49
C LYS A 223 19.11 11.84 -3.95
N GLU A 224 18.76 10.96 -3.02
CA GLU A 224 18.17 9.65 -3.32
C GLU A 224 16.79 9.72 -3.99
N THR A 225 16.09 10.85 -3.86
CA THR A 225 14.76 11.09 -4.46
C THR A 225 14.78 12.26 -5.43
N TYR A 226 15.96 12.56 -6.00
CA TYR A 226 16.14 13.57 -7.04
C TYR A 226 15.57 14.95 -6.66
N GLY A 227 15.78 15.38 -5.41
CA GLY A 227 15.35 16.69 -4.92
C GLY A 227 13.87 16.77 -4.52
N ILE A 228 13.13 15.66 -4.57
CA ILE A 228 11.69 15.61 -4.25
C ILE A 228 11.49 14.99 -2.88
N PHE A 229 10.69 15.61 -2.02
CA PHE A 229 10.28 14.99 -0.76
C PHE A 229 9.30 13.85 -1.02
N VAL A 230 9.66 12.65 -0.56
CA VAL A 230 8.84 11.44 -0.69
C VAL A 230 8.54 10.83 0.68
N TYR A 231 9.53 10.86 1.58
CA TYR A 231 9.48 10.13 2.84
C TYR A 231 9.20 11.02 4.06
N GLN A 232 8.55 10.46 5.07
CA GLN A 232 8.36 11.08 6.38
C GLN A 232 9.70 11.31 7.07
N GLU A 233 10.63 10.38 6.91
CA GLU A 233 11.98 10.43 7.44
C GLU A 233 12.77 11.60 6.84
N GLN A 234 12.56 11.94 5.56
CA GLN A 234 13.17 13.12 4.93
C GLN A 234 12.65 14.42 5.55
N VAL A 235 11.35 14.49 5.89
CA VAL A 235 10.76 15.64 6.60
C VAL A 235 11.39 15.78 8.00
N MET A 236 11.54 14.67 8.72
CA MET A 236 12.15 14.68 10.05
C MET A 236 13.63 15.11 9.99
N GLN A 237 14.40 14.56 9.04
CA GLN A 237 15.80 14.92 8.84
C GLN A 237 15.96 16.38 8.37
N ALA A 238 15.04 16.90 7.54
CA ALA A 238 15.05 18.30 7.13
C ALA A 238 14.90 19.23 8.35
N ALA A 239 14.00 18.93 9.28
CA ALA A 239 13.84 19.72 10.51
C ALA A 239 15.09 19.68 11.40
N GLN A 240 15.75 18.52 11.52
CA GLN A 240 17.02 18.39 12.24
C GLN A 240 18.14 19.20 11.56
N ILE A 241 18.29 19.05 10.24
CA ILE A 241 19.36 19.66 9.47
C ILE A 241 19.17 21.16 9.27
N LEU A 242 17.94 21.67 9.21
CA LEU A 242 17.70 23.10 9.03
C LEU A 242 17.58 23.84 10.36
N ALA A 243 16.84 23.28 11.32
CA ALA A 243 16.43 23.98 12.53
C ALA A 243 16.95 23.38 13.86
N GLY A 244 17.80 22.35 13.78
CA GLY A 244 18.45 21.77 14.97
C GLY A 244 17.51 20.97 15.87
N TYR A 245 16.41 20.44 15.32
CA TYR A 245 15.51 19.55 16.04
C TYR A 245 16.21 18.24 16.44
N SER A 246 15.89 17.71 17.62
CA SER A 246 16.11 16.30 17.92
C SER A 246 15.16 15.41 17.09
N LEU A 247 15.48 14.12 16.92
CA LEU A 247 14.62 13.19 16.18
C LEU A 247 13.23 13.04 16.82
N GLY A 248 13.14 13.13 18.15
CA GLY A 248 11.86 13.10 18.88
C GLY A 248 11.02 14.34 18.60
N GLU A 249 11.61 15.53 18.64
CA GLU A 249 10.91 16.78 18.29
C GLU A 249 10.47 16.78 16.81
N ALA A 250 11.29 16.20 15.93
CA ALA A 250 10.97 16.11 14.50
C ALA A 250 9.77 15.18 14.23
N ASP A 251 9.60 14.09 14.99
CA ASP A 251 8.38 13.27 14.91
C ASP A 251 7.15 14.02 15.44
N LEU A 252 7.30 14.82 16.50
CA LEU A 252 6.21 15.68 16.99
C LEU A 252 5.79 16.69 15.92
N LEU A 253 6.74 17.34 15.25
CA LEU A 253 6.48 18.22 14.11
C LEU A 253 5.71 17.50 12.99
N ARG A 254 6.15 16.31 12.59
CA ARG A 254 5.48 15.48 11.57
C ARG A 254 4.04 15.15 11.98
N ARG A 255 3.80 14.80 13.25
CA ARG A 255 2.44 14.53 13.78
C ARG A 255 1.56 15.78 13.75
N ALA A 256 2.11 16.94 14.12
CA ALA A 256 1.40 18.22 14.08
C ALA A 256 0.96 18.58 12.65
N MET A 257 1.87 18.45 11.68
CA MET A 257 1.59 18.66 10.25
C MET A 257 0.48 17.72 9.74
N GLY A 258 0.51 16.45 10.16
CA GLY A 258 -0.54 15.48 9.80
C GLY A 258 -1.92 15.83 10.37
N LYS A 259 -1.99 16.35 11.59
CA LYS A 259 -3.25 16.74 12.25
C LYS A 259 -3.78 18.12 11.83
N LYS A 260 -2.93 18.97 11.25
CA LYS A 260 -3.26 20.33 10.79
C LYS A 260 -3.88 21.22 11.89
N ILE A 261 -3.36 21.12 13.12
CA ILE A 261 -3.82 21.97 14.24
C ILE A 261 -3.10 23.31 14.15
N GLN A 262 -3.83 24.37 13.79
CA GLN A 262 -3.25 25.69 13.50
C GLN A 262 -2.34 26.22 14.62
N ALA A 263 -2.83 26.20 15.86
CA ALA A 263 -2.06 26.73 17.01
C ALA A 263 -0.75 25.95 17.25
N GLU A 264 -0.74 24.63 17.02
CA GLU A 264 0.45 23.80 17.15
C GLU A 264 1.44 24.07 16.00
N MET A 265 0.91 24.25 14.78
CA MET A 265 1.70 24.59 13.60
C MET A 265 2.37 25.96 13.72
N ASP A 266 1.69 26.96 14.29
CA ASP A 266 2.26 28.31 14.48
C ASP A 266 3.43 28.28 15.48
N ALA A 267 3.29 27.53 16.58
CA ALA A 267 4.36 27.33 17.56
C ALA A 267 5.56 26.60 16.94
N GLN A 268 5.30 25.55 16.16
CA GLN A 268 6.35 24.82 15.45
C GLN A 268 7.06 25.67 14.39
N ARG A 269 6.31 26.50 13.66
CA ARG A 269 6.89 27.43 12.67
C ARG A 269 7.85 28.40 13.35
N GLN A 270 7.46 29.00 14.47
CA GLN A 270 8.33 29.90 15.21
C GLN A 270 9.62 29.18 15.67
N ARG A 271 9.49 27.99 16.26
CA ARG A 271 10.63 27.17 16.68
C ARG A 271 11.57 26.82 15.52
N PHE A 272 11.01 26.49 14.36
CA PHE A 272 11.75 26.18 13.15
C PHE A 272 12.53 27.40 12.64
N VAL A 273 11.89 28.57 12.53
CA VAL A 273 12.53 29.81 12.07
C VAL A 273 13.66 30.23 13.01
N THR A 274 13.46 30.14 14.33
CA THR A 274 14.51 30.42 15.32
C THR A 274 15.69 29.45 15.15
N GLY A 275 15.44 28.16 14.96
CA GLY A 275 16.51 27.18 14.73
C GLY A 275 17.27 27.40 13.42
N CYS A 276 16.56 27.77 12.36
CA CYS A 276 17.16 28.10 11.06
C CYS A 276 18.10 29.31 11.13
N ALA A 277 17.84 30.26 12.02
CA ALA A 277 18.70 31.43 12.22
C ALA A 277 20.09 31.03 12.73
N GLU A 278 20.22 29.94 13.49
CA GLU A 278 21.53 29.40 13.94
C GLU A 278 22.36 28.81 12.79
N LYS A 279 21.76 28.60 11.62
CA LYS A 279 22.41 28.08 10.39
C LYS A 279 22.50 29.13 9.28
N ASP A 280 22.42 30.40 9.63
CA ASP A 280 22.47 31.55 8.71
C ASP A 280 21.38 31.53 7.62
N ILE A 281 20.25 30.86 7.89
CA ILE A 281 19.10 30.85 6.99
C ILE A 281 18.19 32.02 7.34
N SER A 282 17.94 32.91 6.38
CA SER A 282 17.07 34.07 6.59
C SER A 282 15.65 33.65 6.98
N ALA A 283 14.98 34.46 7.80
CA ALA A 283 13.62 34.18 8.24
C ALA A 283 12.64 34.00 7.05
N ALA A 284 12.83 34.74 5.96
CA ALA A 284 12.04 34.59 4.74
C ALA A 284 12.24 33.19 4.11
N LYS A 285 13.49 32.75 3.97
CA LYS A 285 13.80 31.43 3.41
C LYS A 285 13.37 30.29 4.35
N ALA A 286 13.50 30.47 5.66
CA ALA A 286 13.04 29.51 6.64
C ALA A 286 11.52 29.30 6.58
N ASN A 287 10.74 30.37 6.40
CA ASN A 287 9.29 30.26 6.23
C ASN A 287 8.92 29.54 4.92
N GLU A 288 9.59 29.86 3.81
CA GLU A 288 9.41 29.17 2.53
C GLU A 288 9.70 27.67 2.65
N LEU A 289 10.80 27.30 3.33
CA LEU A 289 11.16 25.91 3.59
C LEU A 289 10.14 25.19 4.49
N PHE A 290 9.62 25.88 5.51
CA PHE A 290 8.59 25.32 6.38
C PHE A 290 7.30 25.04 5.61
N ASP A 291 6.85 25.97 4.76
CA ASP A 291 5.66 25.80 3.91
C ASP A 291 5.81 24.62 2.95
N LEU A 292 7.01 24.48 2.38
CA LEU A 292 7.35 23.35 1.51
C LEU A 292 7.26 22.03 2.28
N ILE A 293 7.89 21.96 3.46
CA ILE A 293 7.89 20.76 4.30
C ILE A 293 6.45 20.40 4.73
N ASP A 294 5.64 21.37 5.16
CA ASP A 294 4.24 21.16 5.57
C ASP A 294 3.39 20.61 4.42
N LYS A 295 3.53 21.19 3.22
CA LYS A 295 2.85 20.71 2.00
C LYS A 295 3.17 19.25 1.72
N PHE A 296 4.42 18.82 1.90
CA PHE A 296 4.83 17.44 1.66
C PHE A 296 4.55 16.50 2.84
N ALA A 297 4.53 16.99 4.08
CA ALA A 297 4.29 16.17 5.25
C ALA A 297 2.92 15.48 5.23
N GLY A 298 1.88 16.16 4.69
CA GLY A 298 0.56 15.56 4.46
C GLY A 298 0.58 14.37 3.49
N TYR A 299 1.66 14.23 2.72
CA TYR A 299 1.83 13.23 1.69
C TYR A 299 3.06 12.35 1.92
N GLY A 300 3.85 12.52 2.99
CA GLY A 300 5.05 11.72 3.22
C GLY A 300 4.71 10.24 3.44
N PHE A 301 5.47 9.33 2.82
CA PHE A 301 5.36 7.89 3.09
C PHE A 301 6.35 7.46 4.16
N ASN A 302 6.02 6.41 4.93
CA ASN A 302 6.99 5.82 5.85
C ASN A 302 7.99 4.97 5.05
N LYS A 303 9.26 5.39 5.01
CA LYS A 303 10.31 4.73 4.22
C LYS A 303 10.59 3.31 4.71
N SER A 304 10.56 3.08 6.02
CA SER A 304 10.83 1.74 6.57
C SER A 304 9.82 0.70 6.08
N HIS A 305 8.54 1.08 6.00
CA HIS A 305 7.48 0.24 5.45
C HIS A 305 7.63 0.05 3.93
N ALA A 306 7.87 1.13 3.18
CA ALA A 306 8.10 1.03 1.73
C ALA A 306 9.31 0.15 1.40
N ALA A 307 10.42 0.28 2.12
CA ALA A 307 11.63 -0.48 1.89
C ALA A 307 11.41 -1.99 2.10
N ALA A 308 10.74 -2.37 3.19
CA ALA A 308 10.45 -3.77 3.47
C ALA A 308 9.56 -4.40 2.40
N TYR A 309 8.55 -3.68 1.90
CA TYR A 309 7.66 -4.17 0.85
C TYR A 309 8.33 -4.13 -0.54
N ALA A 310 9.18 -3.15 -0.80
CA ALA A 310 9.99 -3.08 -2.02
C ALA A 310 10.95 -4.27 -2.13
N LEU A 311 11.47 -4.79 -1.00
CA LEU A 311 12.28 -6.00 -1.00
C LEU A 311 11.49 -7.22 -1.50
N VAL A 312 10.25 -7.39 -1.03
CA VAL A 312 9.37 -8.46 -1.52
C VAL A 312 9.05 -8.26 -3.01
N ALA A 313 8.83 -7.03 -3.46
CA ALA A 313 8.67 -6.71 -4.87
C ALA A 313 9.91 -7.11 -5.68
N TYR A 314 11.11 -6.78 -5.19
CA TYR A 314 12.38 -7.16 -5.80
C TYR A 314 12.53 -8.69 -5.89
N HIS A 315 12.27 -9.44 -4.81
CA HIS A 315 12.33 -10.91 -4.82
C HIS A 315 11.37 -11.53 -5.84
N THR A 316 10.13 -11.01 -5.94
CA THR A 316 9.19 -11.48 -6.98
C THR A 316 9.65 -11.15 -8.39
N ALA A 317 10.25 -9.96 -8.60
CA ALA A 317 10.80 -9.57 -9.90
C ALA A 317 12.04 -10.40 -10.27
N TRP A 318 12.87 -10.75 -9.28
CA TRP A 318 14.05 -11.60 -9.44
C TRP A 318 13.66 -13.02 -9.86
N LEU A 319 12.71 -13.64 -9.16
CA LEU A 319 12.18 -14.95 -9.58
C LEU A 319 11.58 -14.88 -10.98
N LYS A 320 10.83 -13.82 -11.31
CA LYS A 320 10.29 -13.66 -12.66
C LYS A 320 11.37 -13.43 -13.72
N ALA A 321 12.49 -12.79 -13.39
CA ALA A 321 13.58 -12.57 -14.33
C ALA A 321 14.29 -13.90 -14.65
N HIS A 322 14.64 -14.66 -13.61
CA HIS A 322 15.56 -15.80 -13.70
C HIS A 322 14.88 -17.18 -13.75
N HIS A 323 13.72 -17.32 -13.11
CA HIS A 323 12.99 -18.57 -12.89
C HIS A 323 11.51 -18.43 -13.27
N LYS A 324 11.29 -18.05 -14.54
CA LYS A 324 9.95 -17.74 -15.09
C LYS A 324 8.95 -18.88 -14.86
N PRO A 325 9.23 -20.16 -15.22
CA PRO A 325 8.26 -21.24 -15.05
C PRO A 325 7.83 -21.40 -13.60
N GLU A 326 8.79 -21.42 -12.66
CA GLU A 326 8.53 -21.60 -11.23
C GLU A 326 7.75 -20.42 -10.65
N PHE A 327 8.08 -19.19 -11.07
CA PHE A 327 7.35 -17.99 -10.69
C PHE A 327 5.88 -18.05 -11.12
N TYR A 328 5.60 -18.40 -12.37
CA TYR A 328 4.24 -18.49 -12.89
C TYR A 328 3.47 -19.64 -12.26
N ALA A 329 4.04 -20.85 -12.22
CA ALA A 329 3.43 -22.01 -11.60
C ALA A 329 3.04 -21.71 -10.14
N ALA A 330 3.96 -21.13 -9.36
CA ALA A 330 3.72 -20.77 -7.97
C ALA A 330 2.64 -19.69 -7.82
N SER A 331 2.68 -18.66 -8.67
CA SER A 331 1.66 -17.59 -8.66
C SER A 331 0.26 -18.15 -8.97
N MET A 332 0.18 -19.04 -9.96
CA MET A 332 -1.07 -19.65 -10.40
C MET A 332 -1.63 -20.64 -9.38
N CYS A 333 -0.79 -21.36 -8.61
CA CYS A 333 -1.24 -22.21 -7.48
C CYS A 333 -2.08 -21.42 -6.47
N TYR A 334 -1.67 -20.22 -6.09
CA TYR A 334 -2.40 -19.38 -5.12
C TYR A 334 -3.54 -18.56 -5.74
N ASP A 335 -3.81 -18.74 -7.04
CA ASP A 335 -4.91 -18.10 -7.77
C ASP A 335 -5.74 -19.12 -8.59
N MET A 336 -5.64 -20.43 -8.29
CA MET A 336 -6.28 -21.52 -9.05
C MET A 336 -7.78 -21.34 -9.27
N ALA A 337 -8.49 -20.75 -8.31
CA ALA A 337 -9.94 -20.52 -8.40
C ALA A 337 -10.32 -19.21 -9.11
N GLN A 338 -9.34 -18.37 -9.49
CA GLN A 338 -9.56 -17.04 -10.07
C GLN A 338 -9.27 -17.07 -11.58
N THR A 339 -10.22 -17.57 -12.36
CA THR A 339 -10.09 -17.75 -13.82
C THR A 339 -9.63 -16.50 -14.55
N ASP A 340 -10.18 -15.33 -14.23
CA ASP A 340 -9.79 -14.06 -14.86
C ASP A 340 -8.32 -13.72 -14.63
N LYS A 341 -7.80 -14.05 -13.45
CA LYS A 341 -6.41 -13.81 -13.09
C LYS A 341 -5.46 -14.82 -13.76
N LEU A 342 -5.87 -16.08 -13.86
CA LEU A 342 -5.14 -17.10 -14.60
C LEU A 342 -5.01 -16.73 -16.09
N ALA A 343 -6.05 -16.17 -16.71
CA ALA A 343 -6.00 -15.70 -18.08
C ALA A 343 -4.92 -14.61 -18.29
N ILE A 344 -4.81 -13.66 -17.35
CA ILE A 344 -3.77 -12.63 -17.37
C ILE A 344 -2.37 -13.24 -17.29
N PHE A 345 -2.17 -14.24 -16.42
CA PHE A 345 -0.88 -14.94 -16.33
C PHE A 345 -0.53 -15.68 -17.62
N ILE A 346 -1.46 -16.44 -18.21
CA ILE A 346 -1.24 -17.18 -19.46
C ILE A 346 -0.86 -16.24 -20.60
N ASP A 347 -1.53 -15.10 -20.74
CA ASP A 347 -1.20 -14.12 -21.77
C ASP A 347 0.18 -13.48 -21.55
N ASP A 348 0.58 -13.25 -20.29
CA ASP A 348 1.91 -12.72 -19.98
C ASP A 348 3.01 -13.77 -20.22
N MET A 349 2.79 -15.02 -19.85
CA MET A 349 3.67 -16.15 -20.16
C MET A 349 3.93 -16.26 -21.67
N ARG A 350 2.86 -16.19 -22.48
CA ARG A 350 2.97 -16.24 -23.95
C ARG A 350 3.85 -15.10 -24.48
N ARG A 351 3.73 -13.88 -23.93
CA ARG A 351 4.57 -12.73 -24.31
C ARG A 351 6.03 -12.92 -23.93
N MET A 352 6.29 -13.63 -22.83
CA MET A 352 7.65 -13.97 -22.36
C MET A 352 8.22 -15.24 -23.01
N GLY A 353 7.52 -15.83 -23.99
CA GLY A 353 7.98 -17.04 -24.69
C GLY A 353 7.86 -18.33 -23.87
N LEU A 354 6.99 -18.35 -22.85
CA LEU A 354 6.75 -19.50 -22.00
C LEU A 354 5.43 -20.19 -22.40
N GLU A 355 5.46 -21.52 -22.46
CA GLU A 355 4.28 -22.34 -22.75
C GLU A 355 3.56 -22.75 -21.46
N CYS A 356 2.23 -22.60 -21.46
CA CYS A 356 1.34 -23.20 -20.47
C CYS A 356 0.74 -24.46 -21.10
N LEU A 357 1.08 -25.62 -20.55
CA LEU A 357 0.65 -26.90 -21.07
C LEU A 357 -0.80 -27.19 -20.65
N GLY A 358 -1.51 -27.97 -21.47
CA GLY A 358 -2.83 -28.47 -21.10
C GLY A 358 -2.74 -29.51 -19.98
N PRO A 359 -3.78 -29.65 -19.14
CA PRO A 359 -3.79 -30.68 -18.11
C PRO A 359 -3.73 -32.08 -18.72
N CYS A 360 -2.95 -32.96 -18.12
CA CYS A 360 -2.71 -34.33 -18.58
C CYS A 360 -2.86 -35.32 -17.42
N ILE A 361 -3.75 -36.31 -17.57
CA ILE A 361 -4.06 -37.29 -16.51
C ILE A 361 -2.83 -38.10 -16.03
N ASN A 362 -1.80 -38.23 -16.85
CA ASN A 362 -0.61 -39.03 -16.53
C ASN A 362 0.56 -38.21 -15.96
N HIS A 363 0.53 -36.87 -16.10
CA HIS A 363 1.68 -36.00 -15.81
C HIS A 363 1.33 -34.85 -14.86
N SER A 364 0.09 -34.35 -14.89
CA SER A 364 -0.32 -33.20 -14.08
C SER A 364 -0.54 -33.59 -12.62
N GLU A 365 -0.19 -32.65 -11.75
CA GLU A 365 -0.44 -32.72 -10.31
C GLU A 365 -1.77 -32.04 -9.92
N ALA A 366 -2.09 -32.07 -8.63
CA ALA A 366 -3.29 -31.39 -8.10
C ALA A 366 -3.22 -29.85 -8.21
N GLU A 367 -2.01 -29.29 -8.23
CA GLU A 367 -1.72 -27.86 -8.38
C GLU A 367 -0.86 -27.64 -9.63
N PHE A 368 -0.68 -26.38 -10.06
CA PHE A 368 0.26 -26.06 -11.14
C PHE A 368 1.68 -26.53 -10.78
N SER A 369 2.39 -27.09 -11.75
CA SER A 369 3.75 -27.63 -11.59
C SER A 369 4.66 -27.09 -12.69
N VAL A 370 5.93 -27.44 -12.67
CA VAL A 370 6.88 -27.11 -13.73
C VAL A 370 7.36 -28.40 -14.38
N GLU A 371 7.27 -28.50 -15.71
CA GLU A 371 7.75 -29.66 -16.46
C GLU A 371 8.48 -29.18 -17.73
N ASN A 372 9.72 -29.63 -17.92
CA ASN A 372 10.56 -29.32 -19.10
C ASN A 372 10.64 -27.82 -19.47
N GLY A 373 10.61 -26.94 -18.46
CA GLY A 373 10.64 -25.49 -18.66
C GLY A 373 9.30 -24.87 -19.06
N GLY A 374 8.21 -25.63 -19.05
CA GLY A 374 6.82 -25.14 -19.14
C GLY A 374 6.08 -25.22 -17.80
N VAL A 375 4.84 -24.71 -17.77
CA VAL A 375 3.94 -24.69 -16.60
C VAL A 375 2.68 -25.50 -16.85
#